data_AF-A0A6I8RY50-F1
#
_entry.id   AF-A0A6I8RY50-F1
#
_cell.length_a   1.000
_cell.length_b   1.000
_cell.length_c   1.000
_cell.angle_alpha   90.00
_cell.angle_beta   90.00
_cell.angle_gamma   90.00
#
_symmetry.space_group_name_H-M   'P 1'
#
loop_
_entity.id
_entity.type
_entity.pdbx_description
1 polymer ?
#
loop_
_entity_poly.entity_id
_entity_poly.type
_entity_poly.pdbx_seq_one_letter_code
_entity_poly.pdbx_strand_id
1 'polypeptide(L)'
;MSKPAGPGPDSDTADEAVRGTCDDASICKRFAVSAGYWKDPYIQYFVRQAKERKAPEINRGYYARVQGVHLLLKAFLRKTECNCQIINLGAGLDTTFWRLKDENLLPKKYFEVDFPAIVARKLYNIKSKPPLSKPIMETHSGESLLLDAHSLDSARYSIIGADLRNPKDMEEKLKKMSLDPQLPTLLVTECVLVYMTPEQSASLLQWATNTFTTAMFINYEQVNMMDRFGQIMVENLQRRQCNLAGVDACQSLESQTERLLSTGWESADAWNMMKVYSNLPQEDVMRIEKLEFLDEKELLEQLLLHYCISWATKDSLGLGKTFIYAYGVAFPTYVYHMHCSLCKLQIS
;
A
#
# COMPACT_ATOMS: atom_id res chain seq x y z
N MET A 1 23.24 39.57 -11.21
CA MET A 1 21.84 39.57 -10.71
C MET A 1 21.12 38.41 -11.36
N SER A 2 21.07 37.28 -10.65
CA SER A 2 20.33 36.08 -11.05
C SER A 2 18.84 36.39 -10.98
N LYS A 3 18.10 36.05 -12.06
CA LYS A 3 16.63 36.12 -12.08
C LYS A 3 16.06 35.25 -10.95
N PRO A 4 15.04 35.71 -10.21
CA PRO A 4 14.35 34.85 -9.26
C PRO A 4 13.68 33.70 -10.01
N ALA A 5 13.79 32.49 -9.46
CA ALA A 5 13.07 31.33 -9.94
C ALA A 5 11.56 31.63 -9.96
N GLY A 6 10.89 31.28 -11.05
CA GLY A 6 9.45 31.46 -11.18
C GLY A 6 8.68 30.71 -10.08
N PRO A 7 7.43 31.11 -9.79
CA PRO A 7 6.61 30.41 -8.81
C PRO A 7 6.48 28.93 -9.21
N GLY A 8 6.73 28.03 -8.26
CA GLY A 8 6.48 26.61 -8.44
C GLY A 8 5.01 26.33 -8.79
N PRO A 9 4.66 25.12 -9.26
CA PRO A 9 3.29 24.78 -9.61
C PRO A 9 2.35 25.07 -8.43
N ASP A 10 1.21 25.68 -8.74
CA ASP A 10 0.15 25.99 -7.77
C ASP A 10 -0.28 24.69 -7.07
N SER A 11 -0.37 24.70 -5.74
CA SER A 11 -0.55 23.47 -4.94
C SER A 11 -1.80 22.69 -5.33
N ASP A 12 -2.85 23.39 -5.77
CA ASP A 12 -4.11 22.78 -6.23
C ASP A 12 -3.96 22.00 -7.54
N THR A 13 -3.08 22.45 -8.45
CA THR A 13 -2.80 21.76 -9.72
C THR A 13 -1.99 20.49 -9.48
N ALA A 14 -1.01 20.55 -8.57
CA ALA A 14 -0.24 19.37 -8.17
C ALA A 14 -1.15 18.32 -7.51
N ASP A 15 -2.04 18.75 -6.62
CA ASP A 15 -3.00 17.86 -5.96
C ASP A 15 -4.01 17.25 -6.95
N GLU A 16 -4.41 17.98 -8.00
CA GLU A 16 -5.28 17.43 -9.06
C GLU A 16 -4.60 16.29 -9.82
N ALA A 17 -3.34 16.46 -10.20
CA ALA A 17 -2.57 15.40 -10.86
C ALA A 17 -2.37 14.19 -9.94
N VAL A 18 -2.07 14.41 -8.64
CA VAL A 18 -1.98 13.34 -7.65
C VAL A 18 -3.32 12.59 -7.53
N ARG A 19 -4.46 13.29 -7.47
CA ARG A 19 -5.78 12.64 -7.47
C ARG A 19 -6.03 11.84 -8.75
N GLY A 20 -5.51 12.29 -9.90
CA GLY A 20 -5.59 11.57 -11.18
C GLY A 20 -4.92 10.19 -11.15
N THR A 21 -3.88 10.00 -10.34
CA THR A 21 -3.18 8.70 -10.20
C THR A 21 -4.08 7.59 -9.64
N CYS A 22 -5.13 7.97 -8.89
CA CYS A 22 -6.16 7.04 -8.42
C CYS A 22 -6.86 6.35 -9.61
N ASP A 23 -7.14 7.08 -10.68
CA ASP A 23 -7.79 6.53 -11.88
C ASP A 23 -6.84 5.63 -12.65
N ASP A 24 -5.58 6.05 -12.85
CA ASP A 24 -4.57 5.24 -13.52
C ASP A 24 -4.37 3.88 -12.82
N ALA A 25 -4.22 3.88 -11.50
CA ALA A 25 -4.07 2.66 -10.71
C ALA A 25 -5.32 1.77 -10.79
N SER A 26 -6.51 2.36 -10.66
CA SER A 26 -7.78 1.63 -10.69
C SER A 26 -8.05 1.02 -12.07
N ILE A 27 -7.76 1.74 -13.15
CA ILE A 27 -7.91 1.27 -14.53
C ILE A 27 -6.96 0.09 -14.79
N CYS A 28 -5.69 0.19 -14.38
CA CYS A 28 -4.72 -0.89 -14.54
C CYS A 28 -5.12 -2.13 -13.73
N LYS A 29 -5.52 -1.96 -12.46
CA LYS A 29 -6.03 -3.05 -11.61
C LYS A 29 -7.24 -3.72 -12.25
N ARG A 30 -8.25 -2.95 -12.70
CA ARG A 30 -9.45 -3.51 -13.34
C ARG A 30 -9.12 -4.24 -14.65
N PHE A 31 -8.19 -3.71 -15.45
CA PHE A 31 -7.78 -4.38 -16.68
C PHE A 31 -7.13 -5.73 -16.39
N ALA A 32 -6.17 -5.79 -15.47
CA ALA A 32 -5.51 -7.03 -15.08
C ALA A 32 -6.49 -8.06 -14.48
N VAL A 33 -7.47 -7.62 -13.68
CA VAL A 33 -8.58 -8.48 -13.20
C VAL A 33 -9.37 -9.07 -14.36
N SER A 34 -9.74 -8.25 -15.36
CA SER A 34 -10.48 -8.73 -16.53
C SER A 34 -9.69 -9.71 -17.41
N ALA A 35 -8.35 -9.60 -17.40
CA ALA A 35 -7.44 -10.53 -18.05
C ALA A 35 -7.17 -11.79 -17.21
N GLY A 36 -7.72 -11.89 -15.99
CA GLY A 36 -7.65 -13.07 -15.15
C GLY A 36 -6.43 -13.13 -14.22
N TYR A 37 -5.69 -12.04 -14.02
CA TYR A 37 -4.50 -12.05 -13.16
C TYR A 37 -4.85 -12.33 -11.69
N TRP A 38 -5.93 -11.77 -11.17
CA TRP A 38 -6.52 -12.15 -9.88
C TRP A 38 -8.03 -11.94 -9.89
N LYS A 39 -8.70 -12.47 -8.87
CA LYS A 39 -10.16 -12.33 -8.70
C LYS A 39 -10.48 -11.09 -7.87
N ASP A 40 -11.23 -10.17 -8.46
CA ASP A 40 -11.82 -9.02 -7.77
C ASP A 40 -13.20 -8.72 -8.37
N PRO A 41 -14.29 -9.19 -7.74
CA PRO A 41 -15.64 -8.94 -8.27
C PRO A 41 -16.15 -7.53 -7.98
N TYR A 42 -15.39 -6.71 -7.25
CA TYR A 42 -15.83 -5.42 -6.72
C TYR A 42 -15.30 -4.23 -7.53
N ILE A 43 -14.08 -4.31 -8.05
CA ILE A 43 -13.42 -3.18 -8.72
C ILE A 43 -14.22 -2.63 -9.92
N GLN A 44 -15.01 -3.49 -10.56
CA GLN A 44 -15.88 -3.11 -11.67
C GLN A 44 -16.96 -2.08 -11.30
N TYR A 45 -17.29 -1.94 -10.01
CA TYR A 45 -18.27 -0.96 -9.53
C TYR A 45 -17.65 0.43 -9.31
N PHE A 46 -16.33 0.54 -9.28
CA PHE A 46 -15.63 1.80 -8.96
C PHE A 46 -15.05 2.51 -10.17
N VAL A 47 -14.50 1.75 -11.12
CA VAL A 47 -13.79 2.29 -12.29
C VAL A 47 -14.28 1.59 -13.53
N ARG A 48 -14.37 2.25 -14.69
CA ARG A 48 -14.81 1.62 -15.95
C ARG A 48 -13.72 0.72 -16.54
N GLN A 49 -14.12 -0.21 -17.41
CA GLN A 49 -13.18 -1.05 -18.15
C GLN A 49 -12.35 -0.18 -19.11
N ALA A 50 -11.03 -0.36 -19.11
CA ALA A 50 -10.17 0.28 -20.10
C ALA A 50 -10.52 -0.24 -21.50
N LYS A 51 -10.59 0.66 -22.49
CA LYS A 51 -10.76 0.27 -23.89
C LYS A 51 -9.44 -0.16 -24.52
N GLU A 52 -8.35 0.48 -24.11
CA GLU A 52 -7.00 0.20 -24.58
C GLU A 52 -6.39 -0.94 -23.78
N ARG A 53 -5.65 -1.81 -24.47
CA ARG A 53 -4.89 -2.88 -23.82
C ARG A 53 -3.76 -2.29 -22.99
N LYS A 54 -3.49 -2.90 -21.84
CA LYS A 54 -2.24 -2.67 -21.08
C LYS A 54 -1.22 -3.71 -21.50
N ALA A 55 0.05 -3.30 -21.55
CA ALA A 55 1.13 -4.19 -21.91
C ALA A 55 1.30 -5.30 -20.85
N PRO A 56 1.68 -6.54 -21.22
CA PRO A 56 1.71 -7.69 -20.30
C PRO A 56 2.59 -7.47 -19.06
N GLU A 57 3.72 -6.76 -19.21
CA GLU A 57 4.63 -6.42 -18.12
C GLU A 57 3.98 -5.49 -17.09
N ILE A 58 3.07 -4.60 -17.52
CA ILE A 58 2.28 -3.76 -16.61
C ILE A 58 1.31 -4.62 -15.80
N ASN A 59 0.60 -5.56 -16.45
CA ASN A 59 -0.34 -6.43 -15.76
C ASN A 59 0.38 -7.38 -14.77
N ARG A 60 1.52 -7.94 -15.16
CA ARG A 60 2.40 -8.75 -14.28
C ARG A 60 2.94 -7.92 -13.11
N GLY A 61 3.34 -6.67 -13.36
CA GLY A 61 3.75 -5.72 -12.32
C GLY A 61 2.65 -5.44 -11.30
N TYR A 62 1.43 -5.14 -11.77
CA TYR A 62 0.27 -4.94 -10.88
C TYR A 62 -0.13 -6.20 -10.13
N TYR A 63 -0.01 -7.38 -10.75
CA TYR A 63 -0.21 -8.65 -10.07
C TYR A 63 0.80 -8.84 -8.93
N ALA A 64 2.09 -8.64 -9.19
CA ALA A 64 3.14 -8.74 -8.16
C ALA A 64 2.89 -7.77 -7.00
N ARG A 65 2.52 -6.52 -7.33
CA ARG A 65 2.12 -5.47 -6.37
C ARG A 65 0.97 -5.93 -5.47
N VAL A 66 -0.14 -6.36 -6.07
CA VAL A 66 -1.34 -6.80 -5.32
C VAL A 66 -1.04 -8.02 -4.46
N GLN A 67 -0.34 -9.03 -5.01
CA GLN A 67 -0.01 -10.24 -4.25
C GLN A 67 0.98 -9.95 -3.10
N GLY A 68 2.01 -9.15 -3.34
CA GLY A 68 3.00 -8.80 -2.32
C GLY A 68 2.37 -8.12 -1.11
N VAL A 69 1.53 -7.10 -1.34
CA VAL A 69 0.80 -6.40 -0.26
C VAL A 69 -0.18 -7.35 0.43
N HIS A 70 -0.92 -8.16 -0.33
CA HIS A 70 -1.91 -9.09 0.23
C HIS A 70 -1.28 -10.19 1.09
N LEU A 71 -0.09 -10.67 0.73
CA LEU A 71 0.64 -11.68 1.50
C LEU A 71 1.04 -11.15 2.89
N LEU A 72 1.61 -9.94 2.95
CA LEU A 72 1.98 -9.30 4.22
C LEU A 72 0.74 -8.97 5.06
N LEU A 73 -0.31 -8.43 4.44
CA LEU A 73 -1.58 -8.14 5.10
C LEU A 73 -2.20 -9.41 5.71
N LYS A 74 -2.23 -10.52 4.95
CA LYS A 74 -2.72 -11.82 5.45
C LYS A 74 -1.84 -12.41 6.52
N ALA A 75 -0.53 -12.19 6.48
CA ALA A 75 0.37 -12.62 7.54
C ALA A 75 0.05 -11.89 8.85
N PHE A 76 -0.15 -10.57 8.78
CA PHE A 76 -0.56 -9.77 9.94
C PHE A 76 -1.92 -10.19 10.51
N LEU A 77 -2.93 -10.36 9.65
CA LEU A 77 -4.26 -10.85 10.06
C LEU A 77 -4.19 -12.22 10.73
N ARG A 78 -3.40 -13.15 10.20
CA ARG A 78 -3.20 -14.48 10.80
C ARG A 78 -2.54 -14.38 12.17
N LYS A 79 -1.50 -13.56 12.32
CA LYS A 79 -0.78 -13.38 13.59
C LYS A 79 -1.60 -12.72 14.68
N THR A 80 -2.52 -11.86 14.29
CA THR A 80 -3.43 -11.17 15.22
C THR A 80 -4.76 -11.90 15.38
N GLU A 81 -4.97 -13.05 14.72
CA GLU A 81 -6.25 -13.76 14.68
C GLU A 81 -7.42 -12.84 14.29
N CYS A 82 -7.16 -11.89 13.37
CA CYS A 82 -8.07 -10.81 12.98
C CYS A 82 -8.49 -9.85 14.13
N ASN A 83 -7.92 -9.99 15.33
CA ASN A 83 -8.11 -9.09 16.47
C ASN A 83 -7.20 -7.85 16.34
N CYS A 84 -7.36 -7.11 15.25
CA CYS A 84 -6.53 -5.98 14.88
C CYS A 84 -7.31 -4.93 14.09
N GLN A 85 -6.66 -3.83 13.76
CA GLN A 85 -7.16 -2.81 12.85
C GLN A 85 -6.31 -2.75 11.59
N ILE A 86 -6.91 -2.32 10.48
CA ILE A 86 -6.17 -1.99 9.25
C ILE A 86 -6.49 -0.54 8.88
N ILE A 87 -5.48 0.25 8.55
CA ILE A 87 -5.63 1.62 8.04
C ILE A 87 -4.95 1.69 6.67
N ASN A 88 -5.74 1.81 5.61
CA ASN A 88 -5.27 2.02 4.25
C ASN A 88 -5.21 3.53 3.96
N LEU A 89 -3.99 4.07 3.90
CA LEU A 89 -3.69 5.49 3.75
C LEU A 89 -3.46 5.79 2.26
N GLY A 90 -4.31 6.65 1.67
CA GLY A 90 -4.35 6.86 0.22
C GLY A 90 -5.01 5.68 -0.49
N ALA A 91 -6.12 5.19 0.08
CA ALA A 91 -6.75 3.93 -0.33
C ALA A 91 -7.31 3.95 -1.77
N GLY A 92 -7.55 5.14 -2.34
CA GLY A 92 -8.17 5.28 -3.65
C GLY A 92 -9.47 4.48 -3.75
N LEU A 93 -9.63 3.74 -4.84
CA LEU A 93 -10.77 2.85 -5.09
C LEU A 93 -10.46 1.39 -4.72
N ASP A 94 -9.58 1.16 -3.73
CA ASP A 94 -9.22 -0.18 -3.29
C ASP A 94 -10.43 -0.99 -2.80
N THR A 95 -10.36 -2.31 -2.99
CA THR A 95 -11.47 -3.26 -2.77
C THR A 95 -11.18 -4.25 -1.66
N THR A 96 -10.07 -4.09 -0.92
CA THR A 96 -9.56 -5.09 0.02
C THR A 96 -10.58 -5.42 1.11
N PHE A 97 -11.33 -4.45 1.63
CA PHE A 97 -12.38 -4.71 2.62
C PHE A 97 -13.36 -5.81 2.17
N TRP A 98 -13.93 -5.67 0.97
CA TRP A 98 -14.89 -6.64 0.44
C TRP A 98 -14.25 -7.99 0.15
N ARG A 99 -13.03 -8.00 -0.40
CA ARG A 99 -12.28 -9.25 -0.65
C ARG A 99 -11.96 -9.99 0.66
N LEU A 100 -11.56 -9.28 1.71
CA LEU A 100 -11.33 -9.87 3.04
C LEU A 100 -12.62 -10.43 3.65
N LYS A 101 -13.77 -9.77 3.43
CA LYS A 101 -15.06 -10.30 3.86
C LYS A 101 -15.40 -11.61 3.17
N ASP A 102 -15.21 -11.71 1.85
CA ASP A 102 -15.45 -12.96 1.11
C ASP A 102 -14.55 -14.11 1.59
N GLU A 103 -13.35 -13.78 2.07
CA GLU A 103 -12.40 -14.73 2.63
C GLU A 103 -12.60 -15.02 4.13
N ASN A 104 -13.58 -14.40 4.79
CA ASN A 104 -13.80 -14.44 6.24
C ASN A 104 -12.59 -14.00 7.08
N LEU A 105 -11.86 -12.98 6.62
CA LEU A 105 -10.63 -12.45 7.22
C LEU A 105 -10.77 -10.97 7.65
N LEU A 106 -11.98 -10.50 7.98
CA LEU A 106 -12.17 -9.10 8.36
C LEU A 106 -11.47 -8.78 9.70
N PRO A 107 -10.65 -7.71 9.77
CA PRO A 107 -10.11 -7.21 11.04
C PRO A 107 -11.22 -6.66 11.93
N LYS A 108 -10.97 -6.35 13.20
CA LYS A 108 -11.96 -5.68 14.07
C LYS A 108 -12.52 -4.43 13.41
N LYS A 109 -11.68 -3.61 12.77
CA LYS A 109 -12.12 -2.49 11.95
C LYS A 109 -11.15 -2.19 10.82
N TYR A 110 -11.69 -1.90 9.64
CA TYR A 110 -10.94 -1.50 8.44
C TYR A 110 -11.20 -0.03 8.15
N PHE A 111 -10.15 0.78 8.17
CA PHE A 111 -10.18 2.22 7.92
C PHE A 111 -9.56 2.53 6.56
N GLU A 112 -10.18 3.44 5.83
CA GLU A 112 -9.62 4.03 4.62
C GLU A 112 -9.52 5.55 4.77
N VAL A 113 -8.42 6.12 4.28
CA VAL A 113 -8.20 7.56 4.24
C VAL A 113 -7.80 7.95 2.84
N ASP A 114 -8.42 8.99 2.30
CA ASP A 114 -8.00 9.61 1.04
C ASP A 114 -8.47 11.07 1.00
N PHE A 115 -8.11 11.81 -0.06
CA PHE A 115 -8.61 13.16 -0.27
C PHE A 115 -10.15 13.18 -0.31
N PRO A 116 -10.80 14.23 0.23
CA PRO A 116 -12.26 14.34 0.26
C PRO A 116 -12.97 14.11 -1.08
N ALA A 117 -12.34 14.52 -2.19
CA ALA A 117 -12.86 14.31 -3.54
C ALA A 117 -12.88 12.82 -3.96
N ILE A 118 -11.84 12.06 -3.62
CA ILE A 118 -11.75 10.62 -3.90
C ILE A 118 -12.75 9.86 -3.03
N VAL A 119 -12.85 10.23 -1.75
CA VAL A 119 -13.81 9.64 -0.81
C VAL A 119 -15.25 9.90 -1.26
N ALA A 120 -15.61 11.13 -1.62
CA ALA A 120 -16.95 11.45 -2.11
C ALA A 120 -17.34 10.58 -3.33
N ARG A 121 -16.39 10.38 -4.25
CA ARG A 121 -16.58 9.50 -5.42
C ARG A 121 -16.76 8.03 -5.02
N LYS A 122 -15.96 7.52 -4.08
CA LYS A 122 -16.08 6.13 -3.60
C LYS A 122 -17.41 5.92 -2.88
N LEU A 123 -17.81 6.85 -2.01
CA LEU A 123 -19.09 6.85 -1.30
C LEU A 123 -20.28 6.88 -2.25
N TYR A 124 -20.23 7.68 -3.33
CA TYR A 124 -21.27 7.68 -4.36
C TYR A 124 -21.47 6.27 -4.96
N ASN A 125 -20.39 5.57 -5.29
CA ASN A 125 -20.47 4.20 -5.82
C ASN A 125 -20.96 3.22 -4.76
N ILE A 126 -20.47 3.30 -3.51
CA ILE A 126 -20.94 2.45 -2.41
C ILE A 126 -22.45 2.61 -2.22
N LYS A 127 -22.95 3.86 -2.16
CA LYS A 127 -24.36 4.17 -1.96
C LYS A 127 -25.23 3.70 -3.12
N SER A 128 -24.77 3.88 -4.36
CA SER A 128 -25.55 3.59 -5.56
C SER A 128 -25.53 2.12 -6.00
N LYS A 129 -24.62 1.29 -5.47
CA LYS A 129 -24.43 -0.10 -5.89
C LYS A 129 -24.65 -1.06 -4.70
N PRO A 130 -25.78 -1.79 -4.65
CA PRO A 130 -26.06 -2.76 -3.60
C PRO A 130 -24.95 -3.80 -3.33
N PRO A 131 -24.21 -4.31 -4.34
CA PRO A 131 -23.07 -5.20 -4.10
C PRO A 131 -21.95 -4.60 -3.24
N LEU A 132 -21.86 -3.27 -3.13
CA LEU A 132 -20.90 -2.59 -2.28
C LEU A 132 -21.47 -2.25 -0.90
N SER A 133 -22.71 -1.73 -0.84
CA SER A 133 -23.33 -1.32 0.43
C SER A 133 -23.81 -2.48 1.30
N LYS A 134 -24.36 -3.56 0.71
CA LYS A 134 -24.89 -4.70 1.48
C LYS A 134 -23.83 -5.36 2.36
N PRO A 135 -22.61 -5.68 1.88
CA PRO A 135 -21.53 -6.20 2.71
C PRO A 135 -21.20 -5.35 3.94
N ILE A 136 -21.24 -4.02 3.82
CA ILE A 136 -20.99 -3.10 4.94
C ILE A 136 -22.13 -3.19 5.95
N MET A 137 -23.39 -3.13 5.49
CA MET A 137 -24.57 -3.23 6.34
C MET A 137 -24.67 -4.56 7.09
N GLU A 138 -24.37 -5.68 6.44
CA GLU A 138 -24.37 -7.02 7.07
C GLU A 138 -23.37 -7.13 8.23
N THR A 139 -22.32 -6.33 8.20
CA THR A 139 -21.28 -6.31 9.24
C THR A 139 -21.48 -5.20 10.26
N HIS A 140 -22.52 -4.38 10.11
CA HIS A 140 -22.84 -3.29 11.03
C HIS A 140 -23.82 -3.77 12.11
N SER A 141 -23.47 -3.54 13.37
CA SER A 141 -24.30 -3.88 14.53
C SER A 141 -25.03 -2.67 15.15
N GLY A 142 -24.87 -1.47 14.58
CA GLY A 142 -25.49 -0.24 15.06
C GLY A 142 -26.85 0.05 14.41
N GLU A 143 -27.61 0.97 15.01
CA GLU A 143 -28.94 1.36 14.52
C GLU A 143 -28.88 2.26 13.27
N SER A 144 -27.77 2.99 13.05
CA SER A 144 -27.59 3.85 11.88
C SER A 144 -26.12 3.92 11.43
N LEU A 145 -25.93 3.87 10.11
CA LEU A 145 -24.66 4.20 9.48
C LEU A 145 -24.49 5.72 9.47
N LEU A 146 -23.38 6.22 10.03
CA LEU A 146 -23.02 7.61 9.81
C LEU A 146 -22.52 7.73 8.37
N LEU A 147 -23.23 8.51 7.55
CA LEU A 147 -22.87 8.74 6.15
C LEU A 147 -23.03 10.23 5.85
N ASP A 148 -21.91 10.89 5.61
CA ASP A 148 -21.88 12.25 5.06
C ASP A 148 -21.19 12.27 3.68
N ALA A 149 -20.99 13.46 3.11
CA ALA A 149 -20.41 13.60 1.78
C ALA A 149 -18.94 13.13 1.68
N HIS A 150 -18.22 13.11 2.81
CA HIS A 150 -16.79 12.86 2.90
C HIS A 150 -16.42 11.82 3.96
N SER A 151 -17.39 11.16 4.58
CA SER A 151 -17.15 10.09 5.54
C SER A 151 -18.26 9.05 5.55
N LEU A 152 -17.89 7.81 5.86
CA LEU A 152 -18.79 6.73 6.22
C LEU A 152 -18.21 6.02 7.43
N ASP A 153 -19.03 5.81 8.45
CA ASP A 153 -18.71 4.99 9.62
C ASP A 153 -19.69 3.83 9.77
N SER A 154 -19.13 2.64 9.92
CA SER A 154 -19.85 1.42 10.28
C SER A 154 -19.08 0.69 11.39
N ALA A 155 -19.60 -0.46 11.81
CA ALA A 155 -18.96 -1.20 12.91
C ALA A 155 -17.61 -1.81 12.47
N ARG A 156 -17.47 -2.18 11.18
CA ARG A 156 -16.31 -2.94 10.67
C ARG A 156 -15.56 -2.24 9.53
N TYR A 157 -16.13 -1.17 8.98
CA TYR A 157 -15.53 -0.38 7.90
C TYR A 157 -15.78 1.11 8.10
N SER A 158 -14.75 1.92 7.93
CA SER A 158 -14.87 3.37 7.88
C SER A 158 -14.01 3.95 6.78
N ILE A 159 -14.47 5.03 6.17
CA ILE A 159 -13.69 5.81 5.21
C ILE A 159 -13.84 7.28 5.55
N ILE A 160 -12.73 8.03 5.53
CA ILE A 160 -12.71 9.46 5.84
C ILE A 160 -11.95 10.27 4.79
N GLY A 161 -12.49 11.44 4.46
CA GLY A 161 -11.83 12.47 3.67
C GLY A 161 -10.85 13.27 4.52
N ALA A 162 -9.55 13.06 4.31
CA ALA A 162 -8.49 13.79 5.00
C ALA A 162 -7.25 13.93 4.12
N ASP A 163 -6.50 15.00 4.35
CA ASP A 163 -5.20 15.19 3.73
C ASP A 163 -4.11 14.54 4.61
N LEU A 164 -3.41 13.55 4.06
CA LEU A 164 -2.37 12.81 4.77
C LEU A 164 -1.18 13.70 5.18
N ARG A 165 -1.01 14.86 4.55
CA ARG A 165 0.01 15.87 4.91
C ARG A 165 -0.33 16.59 6.22
N ASN A 166 -1.54 16.39 6.75
CA ASN A 166 -1.96 16.87 8.07
C ASN A 166 -2.38 15.69 8.97
N PRO A 167 -1.43 14.93 9.54
CA PRO A 167 -1.73 13.77 10.37
C PRO A 167 -2.61 14.08 11.59
N LYS A 168 -2.55 15.31 12.12
CA LYS A 168 -3.38 15.72 13.27
C LYS A 168 -4.87 15.75 12.94
N ASP A 169 -5.26 16.40 11.83
CA ASP A 169 -6.66 16.41 11.37
C ASP A 169 -7.15 14.99 11.05
N MET A 170 -6.31 14.18 10.39
CA MET A 170 -6.61 12.78 10.11
C MET A 170 -6.85 11.99 11.41
N GLU A 171 -5.98 12.13 12.41
CA GLU A 171 -6.10 11.44 13.70
C GLU A 171 -7.40 11.81 14.42
N GLU A 172 -7.75 13.09 14.47
CA GLU A 172 -9.00 13.55 15.08
C GLU A 172 -10.23 12.92 14.41
N LYS A 173 -10.23 12.81 13.08
CA LYS A 173 -11.29 12.15 12.32
C LYS A 173 -11.32 10.64 12.58
N LEU A 174 -10.17 9.96 12.56
CA LEU A 174 -10.10 8.52 12.83
C LEU A 174 -10.57 8.18 14.26
N LYS A 175 -10.21 8.99 15.26
CA LYS A 175 -10.70 8.84 16.64
C LYS A 175 -12.21 8.97 16.75
N LYS A 176 -12.82 9.90 16.01
CA LYS A 176 -14.30 10.00 15.92
C LYS A 176 -14.93 8.74 15.33
N MET A 177 -14.21 8.03 14.46
CA MET A 177 -14.60 6.73 13.90
C MET A 177 -14.17 5.56 14.78
N SER A 178 -13.95 5.77 16.08
CA SER A 178 -13.61 4.70 17.04
C SER A 178 -12.31 3.95 16.69
N LEU A 179 -11.29 4.64 16.18
CA LEU A 179 -9.94 4.11 16.13
C LEU A 179 -9.43 3.85 17.56
N ASP A 180 -8.98 2.62 17.83
CA ASP A 180 -8.44 2.20 19.13
C ASP A 180 -6.91 2.07 19.06
N PRO A 181 -6.13 2.98 19.69
CA PRO A 181 -4.67 2.91 19.71
C PRO A 181 -4.09 1.70 20.47
N GLN A 182 -4.90 0.99 21.26
CA GLN A 182 -4.46 -0.19 22.02
C GLN A 182 -4.48 -1.49 21.21
N LEU A 183 -5.17 -1.50 20.07
CA LEU A 183 -5.21 -2.69 19.20
C LEU A 183 -3.97 -2.76 18.29
N PRO A 184 -3.47 -3.98 17.99
CA PRO A 184 -2.52 -4.18 16.91
C PRO A 184 -3.05 -3.55 15.62
N THR A 185 -2.26 -2.69 14.99
CA THR A 185 -2.72 -1.94 13.82
C THR A 185 -1.76 -2.08 12.64
N LEU A 186 -2.28 -2.52 11.50
CA LEU A 186 -1.56 -2.52 10.24
C LEU A 186 -1.90 -1.24 9.47
N LEU A 187 -0.87 -0.51 9.05
CA LEU A 187 -1.00 0.64 8.16
C LEU A 187 -0.43 0.27 6.78
N VAL A 188 -1.11 0.71 5.72
CA VAL A 188 -0.73 0.42 4.34
C VAL A 188 -0.67 1.71 3.54
N THR A 189 0.42 1.92 2.82
CA THR A 189 0.55 2.91 1.75
C THR A 189 0.96 2.22 0.46
N GLU A 190 0.13 2.33 -0.58
CA GLU A 190 0.32 1.62 -1.85
C GLU A 190 0.45 2.61 -3.02
N CYS A 191 1.69 3.05 -3.30
CA CYS A 191 2.06 4.20 -4.11
C CYS A 191 1.44 5.50 -3.59
N VAL A 192 1.84 5.92 -2.38
CA VAL A 192 1.25 7.11 -1.75
C VAL A 192 2.32 8.06 -1.21
N LEU A 193 3.31 7.55 -0.47
CA LEU A 193 4.28 8.43 0.19
C LEU A 193 5.17 9.18 -0.82
N VAL A 194 5.43 8.61 -1.99
CA VAL A 194 6.17 9.25 -3.10
C VAL A 194 5.52 10.56 -3.61
N TYR A 195 4.23 10.79 -3.38
CA TYR A 195 3.51 11.99 -3.82
C TYR A 195 3.59 13.17 -2.84
N MET A 196 4.16 12.96 -1.65
CA MET A 196 4.36 14.00 -0.64
C MET A 196 5.85 14.19 -0.37
N THR A 197 6.24 15.33 0.20
CA THR A 197 7.66 15.57 0.47
C THR A 197 8.22 14.56 1.49
N PRO A 198 9.55 14.35 1.53
CA PRO A 198 10.17 13.50 2.55
C PRO A 198 9.76 13.88 3.99
N GLU A 199 9.63 15.17 4.29
CA GLU A 199 9.22 15.66 5.61
C GLU A 199 7.76 15.31 5.93
N GLN A 200 6.86 15.49 4.96
CA GLN A 200 5.44 15.17 5.12
C GLN A 200 5.23 13.67 5.36
N SER A 201 5.89 12.83 4.56
CA SER A 201 5.83 11.38 4.74
C SER A 201 6.49 10.92 6.04
N ALA A 202 7.61 11.53 6.43
CA ALA A 202 8.23 11.25 7.72
C ALA A 202 7.29 11.61 8.90
N SER A 203 6.57 12.73 8.81
CA SER A 203 5.56 13.12 9.80
C SER A 203 4.43 12.09 9.91
N LEU A 204 3.94 11.56 8.79
CA LEU A 204 2.92 10.49 8.77
C LEU A 204 3.44 9.18 9.37
N LEU A 205 4.68 8.78 9.06
CA LEU A 205 5.30 7.59 9.63
C LEU A 205 5.52 7.72 11.15
N GLN A 206 5.99 8.89 11.61
CA GLN A 206 6.15 9.18 13.04
C GLN A 206 4.80 9.24 13.78
N TRP A 207 3.75 9.76 13.14
CA TRP A 207 2.42 9.72 13.72
C TRP A 207 1.99 8.28 14.03
N ALA A 208 2.22 7.34 13.11
CA ALA A 208 1.86 5.94 13.32
C ALA A 208 2.62 5.33 14.51
N THR A 209 3.93 5.55 14.62
CA THR A 209 4.75 5.02 15.72
C THR A 209 4.46 5.69 17.07
N ASN A 210 4.03 6.96 17.07
CA ASN A 210 3.59 7.66 18.28
C ASN A 210 2.18 7.23 18.74
N THR A 211 1.32 6.83 17.80
CA THR A 211 -0.07 6.45 18.10
C THR A 211 -0.18 5.02 18.60
N PHE A 212 0.50 4.07 17.95
CA PHE A 212 0.33 2.65 18.22
C PHE A 212 1.54 2.06 18.96
N THR A 213 1.27 1.21 19.94
CA THR A 213 2.31 0.47 20.67
C THR A 213 2.70 -0.83 19.96
N THR A 214 1.74 -1.47 19.28
CA THR A 214 1.96 -2.61 18.38
C THR A 214 1.41 -2.29 17.00
N ALA A 215 2.29 -2.15 16.01
CA ALA A 215 1.92 -1.84 14.65
C ALA A 215 2.84 -2.48 13.61
N MET A 216 2.30 -2.61 12.41
CA MET A 216 3.05 -2.93 11.19
C MET A 216 2.77 -1.85 10.15
N PHE A 217 3.79 -1.46 9.39
CA PHE A 217 3.63 -0.60 8.21
C PHE A 217 3.96 -1.41 6.97
N ILE A 218 3.19 -1.26 5.90
CA ILE A 218 3.54 -1.75 4.56
C ILE A 218 3.58 -0.54 3.64
N ASN A 219 4.70 -0.35 2.95
CA ASN A 219 4.86 0.63 1.91
C ASN A 219 5.18 -0.06 0.58
N TYR A 220 4.42 0.22 -0.46
CA TYR A 220 4.78 -0.13 -1.83
C TYR A 220 4.99 1.16 -2.62
N GLU A 221 6.16 1.37 -3.20
CA GLU A 221 6.44 2.50 -4.09
C GLU A 221 7.71 2.26 -4.91
N GLN A 222 8.21 3.31 -5.56
CA GLN A 222 9.41 3.27 -6.37
C GLN A 222 10.69 3.04 -5.55
N VAL A 223 11.71 2.50 -6.22
CA VAL A 223 13.08 2.33 -5.70
C VAL A 223 14.08 2.43 -6.85
N ASN A 224 15.36 2.60 -6.55
CA ASN A 224 16.44 2.69 -7.56
C ASN A 224 16.25 3.85 -8.54
N MET A 225 15.64 4.95 -8.10
CA MET A 225 15.21 6.06 -8.97
C MET A 225 16.37 6.95 -9.48
N MET A 226 17.61 6.66 -9.10
CA MET A 226 18.78 7.46 -9.44
C MET A 226 19.44 7.06 -10.77
N ASP A 227 19.11 5.89 -11.30
CA ASP A 227 19.67 5.40 -12.56
C ASP A 227 19.00 6.03 -13.80
N ARG A 228 19.42 5.61 -14.99
CA ARG A 228 18.86 6.15 -16.24
C ARG A 228 17.37 5.82 -16.43
N PHE A 229 16.92 4.65 -16.00
CA PHE A 229 15.53 4.25 -16.11
C PHE A 229 14.65 5.03 -15.14
N GLY A 230 15.10 5.16 -13.88
CA GLY A 230 14.47 6.01 -12.87
C GLY A 230 14.28 7.45 -13.35
N GLN A 231 15.31 8.05 -13.94
CA GLN A 231 15.22 9.40 -14.54
C GLN A 231 14.15 9.48 -15.64
N ILE A 232 14.14 8.51 -16.56
CA ILE A 232 13.13 8.46 -17.64
C ILE A 232 11.72 8.31 -17.04
N MET A 233 11.57 7.50 -16.00
CA MET A 233 10.30 7.32 -15.31
C MET A 233 9.80 8.62 -14.66
N VAL A 234 10.67 9.38 -13.99
CA VAL A 234 10.35 10.70 -13.44
C VAL A 234 9.93 11.67 -14.54
N GLU A 235 10.71 11.76 -15.63
CA GLU A 235 10.39 12.64 -16.77
C GLU A 235 9.01 12.29 -17.38
N ASN A 236 8.71 11.00 -17.53
CA ASN A 236 7.43 10.54 -18.06
C ASN A 236 6.24 10.90 -17.18
N LEU A 237 6.39 10.85 -15.85
CA LEU A 237 5.35 11.24 -14.91
C LEU A 237 5.18 12.77 -14.86
N GLN A 238 6.28 13.52 -14.90
CA GLN A 238 6.25 14.98 -14.97
C GLN A 238 5.55 15.49 -16.24
N ARG A 239 5.73 14.83 -17.39
CA ARG A 239 4.99 15.14 -18.63
C ARG A 239 3.47 14.95 -18.48
N ARG A 240 3.03 14.12 -17.53
CA ARG A 240 1.61 13.93 -17.15
C ARG A 240 1.20 14.82 -15.97
N GLN A 241 1.99 15.85 -15.67
CA GLN A 241 1.80 16.77 -14.54
C GLN A 241 1.84 16.09 -13.16
N CYS A 242 2.29 14.83 -13.08
CA CYS A 242 2.43 14.08 -11.85
C CYS A 242 3.86 14.23 -11.32
N ASN A 243 4.06 15.14 -10.36
CA ASN A 243 5.34 15.32 -9.70
C ASN A 243 5.52 14.32 -8.54
N LEU A 244 6.68 13.67 -8.48
CA LEU A 244 7.04 12.77 -7.38
C LEU A 244 7.79 13.55 -6.30
N ALA A 245 7.05 14.25 -5.44
CA ALA A 245 7.63 15.11 -4.42
C ALA A 245 8.57 14.36 -3.43
N GLY A 246 8.38 13.05 -3.27
CA GLY A 246 9.17 12.18 -2.39
C GLY A 246 10.19 11.32 -3.12
N VAL A 247 10.52 11.59 -4.40
CA VAL A 247 11.43 10.74 -5.18
C VAL A 247 12.82 10.60 -4.55
N ASP A 248 13.28 11.63 -3.83
CA ASP A 248 14.57 11.61 -3.13
C ASP A 248 14.67 10.52 -2.05
N ALA A 249 13.53 10.01 -1.55
CA ALA A 249 13.49 8.88 -0.63
C ALA A 249 13.58 7.50 -1.34
N CYS A 250 13.41 7.47 -2.66
CA CYS A 250 13.33 6.26 -3.49
C CYS A 250 14.67 5.86 -4.11
N GLN A 251 15.79 6.16 -3.45
CA GLN A 251 17.14 5.95 -3.99
C GLN A 251 17.53 4.47 -4.03
N SER A 252 17.28 3.74 -2.95
CA SER A 252 17.62 2.32 -2.82
C SER A 252 16.73 1.61 -1.80
N LEU A 253 16.89 0.29 -1.65
CA LEU A 253 16.16 -0.46 -0.61
C LEU A 253 16.61 -0.01 0.80
N GLU A 254 17.90 0.31 0.95
CA GLU A 254 18.48 0.81 2.18
C GLU A 254 17.84 2.16 2.57
N SER A 255 17.70 3.10 1.64
CA SER A 255 17.04 4.39 1.93
C SER A 255 15.58 4.21 2.35
N GLN A 256 14.87 3.23 1.76
CA GLN A 256 13.50 2.90 2.16
C GLN A 256 13.44 2.33 3.60
N THR A 257 14.37 1.45 3.97
CA THR A 257 14.44 0.92 5.34
C THR A 257 14.88 1.98 6.36
N GLU A 258 15.86 2.82 6.03
CA GLU A 258 16.36 3.89 6.91
C GLU A 258 15.28 4.93 7.20
N ARG A 259 14.47 5.28 6.19
CA ARG A 259 13.30 6.17 6.37
C ARG A 259 12.28 5.62 7.37
N LEU A 260 12.05 4.31 7.39
CA LEU A 260 11.18 3.67 8.37
C LEU A 260 11.86 3.68 9.76
N LEU A 261 13.10 3.24 9.87
CA LEU A 261 13.81 3.17 11.16
C LEU A 261 13.97 4.56 11.82
N SER A 262 14.30 5.58 11.04
CA SER A 262 14.46 6.97 11.51
C SER A 262 13.16 7.63 11.98
N THR A 263 12.00 7.02 11.72
CA THR A 263 10.68 7.51 12.13
C THR A 263 10.09 6.72 13.30
N GLY A 264 10.94 5.99 14.04
CA GLY A 264 10.60 5.33 15.30
C GLY A 264 10.13 3.88 15.18
N TRP A 265 10.26 3.27 13.99
CA TRP A 265 10.03 1.85 13.81
C TRP A 265 11.21 1.03 14.36
N GLU A 266 10.94 -0.13 14.96
CA GLU A 266 11.95 -0.94 15.66
C GLU A 266 12.71 -1.87 14.69
N SER A 267 12.03 -2.31 13.63
CA SER A 267 12.63 -3.07 12.54
C SER A 267 12.02 -2.65 11.21
N ALA A 268 12.80 -2.79 10.14
CA ALA A 268 12.35 -2.55 8.78
C ALA A 268 13.10 -3.46 7.81
N ASP A 269 12.40 -3.90 6.77
CA ASP A 269 12.93 -4.69 5.67
C ASP A 269 12.33 -4.19 4.35
N ALA A 270 13.03 -4.40 3.25
CA ALA A 270 12.57 -4.00 1.93
C ALA A 270 13.03 -4.96 0.84
N TRP A 271 12.12 -5.25 -0.09
CA TRP A 271 12.33 -6.13 -1.23
C TRP A 271 11.95 -5.40 -2.51
N ASN A 272 12.81 -5.44 -3.52
CA ASN A 272 12.38 -5.03 -4.86
C ASN A 272 11.33 -6.02 -5.40
N MET A 273 10.51 -5.57 -6.34
CA MET A 273 9.39 -6.37 -6.82
C MET A 273 9.84 -7.56 -7.68
N MET A 274 11.07 -7.57 -8.19
CA MET A 274 11.61 -8.75 -8.87
C MET A 274 11.83 -9.89 -7.88
N LYS A 275 12.35 -9.57 -6.69
CA LYS A 275 12.50 -10.51 -5.58
C LYS A 275 11.15 -11.01 -5.09
N VAL A 276 10.16 -10.11 -4.98
CA VAL A 276 8.77 -10.50 -4.66
C VAL A 276 8.23 -11.47 -5.70
N TYR A 277 8.27 -11.11 -6.99
CA TYR A 277 7.77 -11.93 -8.10
C TYR A 277 8.39 -13.33 -8.10
N SER A 278 9.70 -13.42 -7.89
CA SER A 278 10.44 -14.69 -7.86
C SER A 278 10.08 -15.58 -6.66
N ASN A 279 9.53 -15.01 -5.59
CA ASN A 279 9.13 -15.74 -4.37
C ASN A 279 7.61 -15.95 -4.25
N LEU A 280 6.82 -15.51 -5.24
CA LEU A 280 5.41 -15.87 -5.30
C LEU A 280 5.23 -17.39 -5.51
N PRO A 281 4.09 -17.98 -5.13
CA PRO A 281 3.79 -19.38 -5.40
C PRO A 281 3.94 -19.69 -6.88
N GLN A 282 4.87 -20.59 -7.22
CA GLN A 282 5.29 -20.83 -8.61
C GLN A 282 4.15 -21.36 -9.49
N GLU A 283 3.21 -22.12 -8.92
CA GLU A 283 2.01 -22.57 -9.63
C GLU A 283 1.14 -21.39 -10.10
N ASP A 284 1.00 -20.35 -9.26
CA ASP A 284 0.21 -19.16 -9.59
C ASP A 284 0.97 -18.24 -10.57
N VAL A 285 2.31 -18.17 -10.45
CA VAL A 285 3.17 -17.50 -11.45
C VAL A 285 3.02 -18.19 -12.82
N MET A 286 3.15 -19.52 -12.89
CA MET A 286 2.94 -20.25 -14.16
C MET A 286 1.54 -20.05 -14.73
N ARG A 287 0.52 -19.87 -13.88
CA ARG A 287 -0.84 -19.55 -14.32
C ARG A 287 -0.91 -18.17 -14.98
N ILE A 288 -0.38 -17.12 -14.33
CA ILE A 288 -0.47 -15.76 -14.88
C ILE A 288 0.42 -15.56 -16.11
N GLU A 289 1.55 -16.26 -16.20
CA GLU A 289 2.43 -16.16 -17.37
C GLU A 289 1.83 -16.77 -18.63
N LYS A 290 0.83 -17.65 -18.49
CA LYS A 290 0.06 -18.23 -19.61
C LYS A 290 -1.09 -17.35 -20.08
N LEU A 291 -1.47 -16.31 -19.33
CA LEU A 291 -2.58 -15.43 -19.70
C LEU A 291 -2.22 -14.55 -20.90
N GLU A 292 -0.98 -14.03 -20.92
CA GLU A 292 -0.47 -13.16 -21.96
C GLU A 292 0.99 -13.50 -22.27
N PHE A 293 1.29 -13.55 -23.57
CA PHE A 293 2.64 -13.70 -24.08
C PHE A 293 3.46 -12.44 -23.76
N LEU A 294 4.68 -12.63 -23.26
CA LEU A 294 5.65 -11.57 -23.00
C LEU A 294 6.95 -11.96 -23.71
N ASP A 295 7.30 -11.22 -24.76
CA ASP A 295 8.56 -11.34 -25.50
C ASP A 295 9.71 -10.65 -24.77
N GLU A 296 9.49 -9.41 -24.31
CA GLU A 296 10.52 -8.55 -23.70
C GLU A 296 10.55 -8.73 -22.17
N LYS A 297 11.16 -9.83 -21.71
CA LYS A 297 11.30 -10.13 -20.27
C LYS A 297 12.16 -9.09 -19.54
N GLU A 298 13.12 -8.50 -20.24
CA GLU A 298 14.02 -7.48 -19.74
C GLU A 298 13.26 -6.21 -19.31
N LEU A 299 12.17 -5.86 -20.01
CA LEU A 299 11.32 -4.72 -19.61
C LEU A 299 10.56 -5.01 -18.31
N LEU A 300 10.06 -6.22 -18.14
CA LEU A 300 9.42 -6.63 -16.88
C LEU A 300 10.44 -6.59 -15.73
N GLU A 301 11.63 -7.17 -15.94
CA GLU A 301 12.69 -7.17 -14.93
C GLU A 301 13.07 -5.73 -14.56
N GLN A 302 13.32 -4.87 -15.55
CA GLN A 302 13.65 -3.48 -15.32
C GLN A 302 12.55 -2.74 -14.54
N LEU A 303 11.27 -2.94 -14.91
CA LEU A 303 10.13 -2.37 -14.19
C LEU A 303 10.10 -2.87 -12.74
N LEU A 304 10.23 -4.18 -12.50
CA LEU A 304 10.15 -4.78 -11.17
C LEU A 304 11.35 -4.45 -10.28
N LEU A 305 12.51 -4.13 -10.86
CA LEU A 305 13.67 -3.63 -10.12
C LEU A 305 13.51 -2.17 -9.65
N HIS A 306 12.56 -1.42 -10.21
CA HIS A 306 12.31 0.00 -9.88
C HIS A 306 11.09 0.23 -8.99
N TYR A 307 10.51 -0.85 -8.46
CA TYR A 307 9.53 -0.79 -7.39
C TYR A 307 9.98 -1.68 -6.23
N CYS A 308 9.58 -1.34 -5.03
CA CYS A 308 9.78 -2.16 -3.86
C CYS A 308 8.51 -2.27 -3.01
N ILE A 309 8.47 -3.32 -2.22
CA ILE A 309 7.66 -3.38 -1.00
C ILE A 309 8.60 -3.33 0.19
N SER A 310 8.37 -2.39 1.10
CA SER A 310 9.01 -2.33 2.40
C SER A 310 7.99 -2.50 3.50
N TRP A 311 8.41 -3.07 4.62
CA TRP A 311 7.57 -3.20 5.80
C TRP A 311 8.39 -2.94 7.05
N ALA A 312 7.72 -2.43 8.07
CA ALA A 312 8.34 -2.15 9.35
C ALA A 312 7.42 -2.60 10.48
N THR A 313 8.00 -2.91 11.63
CA THR A 313 7.24 -3.27 12.84
C THR A 313 7.72 -2.52 14.06
N LYS A 314 6.77 -2.25 14.95
CA LYS A 314 6.97 -1.86 16.34
C LYS A 314 6.07 -2.79 17.13
N ASP A 315 6.62 -3.63 17.99
CA ASP A 315 5.90 -4.81 18.50
C ASP A 315 6.04 -4.96 20.01
N SER A 316 5.39 -4.04 20.75
CA SER A 316 5.37 -4.09 22.21
C SER A 316 4.71 -5.37 22.77
N LEU A 317 3.81 -6.01 22.00
CA LEU A 317 3.15 -7.26 22.38
C LEU A 317 3.98 -8.51 22.03
N GLY A 318 5.09 -8.37 21.30
CA GLY A 318 5.95 -9.49 20.92
C GLY A 318 5.28 -10.52 20.02
N LEU A 319 4.27 -10.13 19.24
CA LEU A 319 3.56 -11.00 18.28
C LEU A 319 4.55 -11.68 17.31
N GLY A 320 5.62 -10.97 16.96
CA GLY A 320 6.68 -11.39 16.06
C GLY A 320 7.74 -12.32 16.67
N LYS A 321 7.83 -12.46 18.00
CA LYS A 321 8.68 -13.51 18.63
C LYS A 321 8.21 -14.93 18.28
N THR A 322 7.03 -15.05 17.66
CA THR A 322 6.42 -16.27 17.15
C THR A 322 6.62 -16.48 15.64
N PHE A 323 7.51 -15.74 14.96
CA PHE A 323 7.78 -15.89 13.50
C PHE A 323 8.52 -17.19 13.11
N ILE A 324 8.60 -18.17 13.99
CA ILE A 324 9.20 -19.49 13.74
C ILE A 324 8.14 -20.40 13.09
N TYR A 325 8.26 -20.53 11.76
CA TYR A 325 7.72 -21.59 10.89
C TYR A 325 6.20 -21.78 10.85
N ALA A 326 5.53 -21.11 9.92
CA ALA A 326 4.28 -21.64 9.38
C ALA A 326 4.15 -21.26 7.88
N TYR A 327 4.24 -22.28 7.02
CA TYR A 327 3.85 -22.29 5.60
C TYR A 327 4.83 -21.84 4.49
N GLY A 328 6.12 -22.16 4.59
CA GLY A 328 6.98 -22.36 3.39
C GLY A 328 7.14 -21.19 2.39
N VAL A 329 6.59 -20.02 2.69
CA VAL A 329 6.78 -18.77 1.96
C VAL A 329 7.46 -17.84 2.96
N ALA A 330 8.78 -17.72 2.84
CA ALA A 330 9.59 -16.96 3.78
C ALA A 330 9.38 -15.45 3.55
N PHE A 331 8.54 -14.80 4.36
CA PHE A 331 8.69 -13.42 4.88
C PHE A 331 8.21 -13.43 6.33
N PRO A 332 9.12 -13.38 7.34
CA PRO A 332 9.96 -12.22 7.65
C PRO A 332 11.41 -12.55 8.10
N THR A 333 12.28 -11.54 8.09
CA THR A 333 13.68 -11.64 8.52
C THR A 333 13.85 -11.34 10.01
N TYR A 334 14.34 -12.34 10.76
CA TYR A 334 15.07 -12.14 12.03
C TYR A 334 16.19 -13.19 12.12
N VAL A 335 17.38 -12.84 11.63
CA VAL A 335 18.69 -13.43 11.97
C VAL A 335 19.72 -12.34 11.58
N TYR A 336 20.56 -11.71 12.41
CA TYR A 336 21.41 -12.17 13.51
C TYR A 336 21.76 -10.99 14.44
N HIS A 337 21.72 -11.21 15.76
CA HIS A 337 22.79 -10.73 16.64
C HIS A 337 23.01 -11.81 17.72
N MET A 338 23.94 -12.72 17.43
CA MET A 338 24.66 -13.42 18.49
C MET A 338 26.14 -13.39 18.12
N HIS A 339 26.85 -12.47 18.77
CA HIS A 339 28.26 -12.69 19.08
C HIS A 339 28.36 -13.99 19.90
N CYS A 340 28.90 -15.04 19.31
CA CYS A 340 29.53 -16.09 20.10
C CYS A 340 30.70 -16.70 19.30
N SER A 341 31.89 -16.37 19.79
CA SER A 341 33.18 -16.95 19.53
C SER A 341 33.10 -18.46 19.25
N LEU A 342 33.32 -18.90 17.99
CA LEU A 342 33.73 -20.26 17.61
C LEU A 342 33.78 -20.37 16.07
N CYS A 343 34.75 -19.70 15.44
CA CYS A 343 35.24 -20.05 14.09
C CYS A 343 36.62 -19.41 13.84
N LYS A 344 37.58 -19.75 14.69
CA LYS A 344 38.97 -19.91 14.27
C LYS A 344 39.18 -21.41 14.14
N LEU A 345 39.28 -21.93 12.93
CA LEU A 345 40.08 -23.12 12.56
C LEU A 345 39.63 -23.61 11.19
N GLN A 346 40.65 -23.96 10.37
CA GLN A 346 40.58 -24.83 9.19
C GLN A 346 39.99 -24.17 7.93
N ILE A 347 40.70 -23.99 6.81
CA ILE A 347 41.75 -24.76 6.09
C ILE A 347 42.36 -23.76 5.09
N SER A 348 43.65 -23.41 5.20
CA SER A 348 44.74 -23.80 4.29
C SER A 348 44.43 -23.76 2.80
#